data_AF-A0A124FQN7-F1
#
_entry.id   AF-A0A124FQN7-F1
#
_cell.length_a   1.000
_cell.length_b   1.000
_cell.length_c   1.000
_cell.angle_alpha   90.00
_cell.angle_beta   90.00
_cell.angle_gamma   90.00
#
_symmetry.space_group_name_H-M   'P 1'
#
loop_
_entity.id
_entity.type
_entity.pdbx_description
1 polymer ?
#
loop_
_entity_poly.entity_id
_entity_poly.type
_entity_poly.pdbx_seq_one_letter_code
_entity_poly.pdbx_strand_id
1 'polypeptide(L)'
;REQVYEYLRKKLDGGELSPGSFINLNEMSERLGISKTPLREALIQLEIEGFVTFFPRKGIQVNVLKEKDIRHFYEIIGALEAAVILSNFERFGDTEIEKLEEENRLMKEALERDDFDTFYAHNIAFHNAGRALVFQSAGTVHQAILRGG
;
A
#
# COMPACT_ATOMS: atom_id res chain seq x y z
N ARG A 1 20.55 6.12 0.74
CA ARG A 1 19.19 6.66 0.93
C ARG A 1 18.15 5.62 0.53
N GLU A 2 18.08 5.22 -0.74
CA GLU A 2 17.08 4.25 -1.24
C GLU A 2 17.03 2.94 -0.44
N GLN A 3 18.19 2.34 -0.18
CA GLN A 3 18.28 1.10 0.62
C GLN A 3 17.74 1.26 2.06
N VAL A 4 17.85 2.46 2.64
CA VAL A 4 17.35 2.75 3.99
C VAL A 4 15.83 2.89 3.97
N TYR A 5 15.31 3.56 2.94
CA TYR A 5 13.87 3.67 2.71
C TYR A 5 13.25 2.27 2.53
N GLU A 6 13.78 1.47 1.62
CA GLU A 6 13.30 0.10 1.36
C GLU A 6 13.36 -0.79 2.61
N TYR A 7 14.43 -0.66 3.40
CA TYR A 7 14.55 -1.35 4.67
C TYR A 7 13.43 -0.95 5.66
N LEU A 8 13.22 0.35 5.87
CA LEU A 8 12.18 0.84 6.78
C LEU A 8 10.78 0.47 6.28
N ARG A 9 10.55 0.52 4.97
CA ARG A 9 9.30 0.11 4.33
C ARG A 9 9.00 -1.36 4.61
N LYS A 10 9.98 -2.25 4.47
CA LYS A 10 9.83 -3.68 4.83
C LYS A 10 9.51 -3.88 6.30
N LYS A 11 10.08 -3.07 7.20
CA LYS A 11 9.82 -3.16 8.65
C LYS A 11 8.41 -2.67 9.01
N LEU A 12 7.90 -1.67 8.31
CA LEU A 12 6.50 -1.23 8.41
C LEU A 12 5.56 -2.34 7.91
N ASP A 13 5.82 -2.87 6.71
CA ASP A 13 4.99 -3.92 6.10
C ASP A 13 5.01 -5.23 6.91
N GLY A 14 6.13 -5.55 7.58
CA GLY A 14 6.25 -6.71 8.47
C GLY A 14 5.75 -6.47 9.90
N GLY A 15 5.21 -5.29 10.23
CA GLY A 15 4.69 -4.96 11.56
C GLY A 15 5.72 -4.72 12.67
N GLU A 16 7.03 -4.83 12.36
CA GLU A 16 8.12 -4.55 13.31
C GLU A 16 8.15 -3.08 13.74
N LEU A 17 7.70 -2.17 12.87
CA LEU A 17 7.41 -0.78 13.19
C LEU A 17 5.89 -0.63 13.33
N SER A 18 5.39 -0.87 14.54
CA SER A 18 3.95 -0.96 14.77
C SER A 18 3.23 0.38 14.64
N PRO A 19 1.99 0.41 14.09
CA PRO A 19 1.18 1.63 14.03
C PRO A 19 1.04 2.33 15.38
N GLY A 20 1.20 3.64 15.40
CA GLY A 20 1.11 4.48 16.61
C GLY A 20 2.37 4.51 17.47
N SER A 21 3.33 3.62 17.23
CA SER A 21 4.63 3.62 17.92
C SER A 21 5.50 4.80 17.51
N PHE A 22 6.49 5.13 18.35
CA PHE A 22 7.46 6.19 18.07
C PHE A 22 8.82 5.60 17.69
N ILE A 23 9.39 6.12 16.60
CA ILE A 23 10.74 5.85 16.14
C ILE A 23 11.69 6.89 16.76
N ASN A 24 12.68 6.42 17.51
CA ASN A 24 13.78 7.23 17.98
C ASN A 24 14.91 7.23 16.95
N LEU A 25 15.17 8.39 16.34
CA LEU A 25 16.18 8.53 15.29
C LEU A 25 17.60 8.19 15.76
N ASN A 26 17.94 8.50 17.02
CA ASN A 26 19.27 8.24 17.56
C ASN A 26 19.49 6.73 17.73
N GLU A 27 18.54 6.07 18.41
CA GLU A 27 18.57 4.63 18.65
C GLU A 27 18.59 3.84 17.33
N MET A 28 17.77 4.25 16.36
CA MET A 28 17.71 3.60 15.05
C MET A 28 19.02 3.80 14.27
N SER A 29 19.63 4.98 14.34
CA SER A 29 20.93 5.27 13.70
C SER A 29 22.04 4.38 14.27
N GLU A 30 22.09 4.23 15.60
CA GLU A 30 23.04 3.37 16.30
C GLU A 30 22.81 1.88 15.98
N ARG A 31 21.56 1.41 16.07
CA ARG A 31 21.20 0.01 15.82
C ARG A 31 21.51 -0.43 14.39
N LEU A 32 21.29 0.43 13.40
CA LEU A 32 21.51 0.12 11.99
C LEU A 32 22.96 0.39 11.55
N GLY A 33 23.76 1.07 12.36
CA GLY A 33 25.10 1.52 11.95
C GLY A 33 25.06 2.55 10.80
N ILE A 34 23.95 3.27 10.64
CA ILE A 34 23.72 4.22 9.54
C ILE A 34 23.69 5.63 10.12
N SER A 35 24.34 6.59 9.45
CA SER A 35 24.35 7.98 9.90
C SER A 35 22.95 8.63 9.86
N LYS A 36 22.77 9.67 10.67
CA LYS A 36 21.45 10.32 10.84
C LYS A 36 20.92 10.98 9.57
N THR A 37 21.78 11.45 8.67
CA THR A 37 21.40 12.14 7.43
C THR A 37 20.59 11.25 6.48
N PRO A 38 21.12 10.11 5.99
CA PRO A 38 20.36 9.22 5.09
C PRO A 38 19.15 8.58 5.76
N LEU A 39 19.20 8.34 7.07
CA LEU A 39 18.05 7.85 7.83
C LEU A 39 16.93 8.89 7.89
N ARG A 40 17.27 10.15 8.16
CA ARG A 40 16.31 11.25 8.18
C ARG A 40 15.69 11.50 6.80
N GLU A 41 16.47 11.42 5.73
CA GLU A 41 15.95 11.55 4.36
C GLU A 41 14.94 10.44 4.02
N ALA A 42 15.22 9.19 4.41
CA ALA A 42 14.28 8.09 4.22
C ALA A 42 12.98 8.29 5.02
N LEU A 43 13.08 8.79 6.26
CA LEU A 43 11.92 9.07 7.10
C LEU A 43 11.09 10.26 6.60
N ILE A 44 11.73 11.28 6.01
CA ILE A 44 11.01 12.39 5.34
C ILE A 44 10.22 11.85 4.14
N GLN A 45 10.80 10.95 3.36
CA GLN A 45 10.09 10.33 2.24
C GLN A 45 8.89 9.51 2.72
N LEU A 46 9.05 8.73 3.81
CA LEU A 46 7.95 8.02 4.45
C LEU A 46 6.87 8.96 5.02
N GLU A 47 7.24 10.16 5.49
CA GLU A 47 6.28 11.17 5.94
C GLU A 47 5.48 11.75 4.76
N ILE A 48 6.14 12.04 3.64
CA ILE A 48 5.47 12.52 2.41
C ILE A 48 4.45 11.48 1.91
N GLU A 49 4.79 10.20 2.02
CA GLU A 49 3.91 9.08 1.65
C GLU A 49 2.85 8.75 2.71
N GLY A 50 2.90 9.41 3.88
CA GLY A 50 1.90 9.27 4.94
C GLY A 50 2.10 8.06 5.86
N PHE A 51 3.26 7.40 5.84
CA PHE A 51 3.55 6.28 6.75
C PHE A 51 3.96 6.72 8.15
N VAL A 52 4.58 7.89 8.27
CA VAL A 52 5.02 8.44 9.56
C VAL A 52 4.69 9.93 9.67
N THR A 53 4.80 10.50 10.86
CA THR A 53 4.67 11.95 11.09
C THR A 53 5.73 12.42 12.08
N PHE A 54 6.43 13.51 11.75
CA PHE A 54 7.39 14.14 12.64
C PHE A 54 6.65 15.00 13.68
N PHE A 55 6.83 14.63 14.96
CA PHE A 55 6.35 15.43 16.07
C PHE A 55 7.51 16.19 16.73
N PRO A 56 7.47 17.52 16.77
CA PRO A 56 8.49 18.31 17.47
C PRO A 56 8.68 17.81 18.90
N ARG A 57 9.94 17.49 19.26
CA ARG A 57 10.36 17.02 20.61
C ARG A 57 9.80 15.67 21.07
N LYS A 58 8.90 15.02 20.32
CA LYS A 58 8.35 13.71 20.66
C LYS A 58 8.93 12.56 19.84
N GLY A 59 9.54 12.87 18.69
CA GLY A 59 10.10 11.88 17.78
C GLY A 59 9.24 11.72 16.54
N ILE A 60 9.31 10.55 15.91
CA ILE A 60 8.63 10.28 14.64
C ILE A 60 7.61 9.17 14.90
N GLN A 61 6.33 9.44 14.73
CA GLN A 61 5.29 8.45 14.99
C GLN A 61 4.96 7.68 13.72
N VAL A 62 4.78 6.36 13.82
CA VAL A 62 4.18 5.56 12.74
C VAL A 62 2.69 5.85 12.71
N ASN A 63 2.18 6.22 11.55
CA ASN A 63 0.78 6.61 11.41
C ASN A 63 -0.15 5.42 11.64
N VAL A 64 -1.32 5.70 12.20
CA VAL A 64 -2.39 4.71 12.39
C VAL A 64 -3.44 4.95 11.32
N LEU A 65 -3.69 3.95 10.49
CA LEU A 65 -4.80 3.98 9.54
C LEU A 65 -6.09 3.79 10.34
N LYS A 66 -7.00 4.77 10.31
CA LYS A 66 -8.31 4.61 10.94
C LYS A 66 -9.27 3.96 9.94
N GLU A 67 -10.23 3.21 10.44
CA GLU A 67 -11.30 2.61 9.64
C GLU A 67 -12.04 3.63 8.75
N LYS A 68 -12.22 4.86 9.26
CA LYS A 68 -12.80 5.97 8.49
C LYS A 68 -11.92 6.38 7.30
N ASP A 69 -10.61 6.40 7.49
CA ASP A 69 -9.65 6.76 6.44
C ASP A 69 -9.66 5.68 5.35
N ILE A 70 -9.71 4.40 5.75
CA ILE A 70 -9.88 3.25 4.85
C ILE A 70 -11.12 3.43 3.97
N ARG A 71 -12.28 3.72 4.57
CA ARG A 71 -13.53 3.96 3.82
C ARG A 71 -13.39 5.09 2.81
N HIS A 72 -12.88 6.24 3.22
CA HIS A 72 -12.70 7.37 2.30
C HIS A 72 -11.77 7.04 1.14
N PHE A 73 -10.70 6.28 1.39
CA PHE A 73 -9.82 5.86 0.31
C PHE A 73 -10.52 4.91 -0.65
N TYR A 74 -11.31 3.95 -0.16
CA TYR A 74 -12.10 3.08 -1.04
C TYR A 74 -13.14 3.84 -1.85
N GLU A 75 -13.76 4.89 -1.31
CA GLU A 75 -14.67 5.76 -2.07
C GLU A 75 -13.93 6.46 -3.22
N ILE A 76 -12.74 7.00 -2.96
CA ILE A 76 -11.91 7.67 -3.98
C ILE A 76 -11.44 6.66 -5.04
N ILE A 77 -10.91 5.51 -4.61
CA ILE A 77 -10.45 4.45 -5.51
C ILE A 77 -11.61 3.96 -6.37
N GLY A 78 -12.75 3.63 -5.76
CA GLY A 78 -13.93 3.16 -6.48
C GLY A 78 -14.44 4.18 -7.51
N ALA A 79 -14.44 5.47 -7.19
CA ALA A 79 -14.80 6.53 -8.14
C ALA A 79 -13.82 6.61 -9.32
N LEU A 80 -12.52 6.51 -9.05
CA LEU A 80 -11.49 6.50 -10.10
C LEU A 80 -11.59 5.26 -10.98
N GLU A 81 -11.73 4.08 -10.39
CA GLU A 81 -11.85 2.81 -11.10
C GLU A 81 -13.12 2.77 -11.97
N ALA A 82 -14.24 3.29 -11.47
CA ALA A 82 -15.47 3.41 -12.25
C ALA A 82 -15.28 4.34 -13.45
N ALA A 83 -14.68 5.52 -13.27
CA ALA A 83 -14.41 6.46 -14.37
C ALA A 83 -13.50 5.83 -15.45
N VAL A 84 -12.51 5.06 -14.99
CA VAL A 84 -11.55 4.30 -15.81
C VAL A 84 -12.26 3.24 -16.66
N ILE A 85 -13.11 2.42 -16.05
CA ILE A 85 -13.88 1.37 -16.73
C ILE A 85 -14.84 2.00 -17.75
N LEU A 86 -15.59 3.03 -17.34
CA LEU A 86 -16.56 3.70 -18.22
C LEU A 86 -15.90 4.31 -19.46
N SER A 87 -14.69 4.85 -19.32
CA SER A 87 -13.96 5.47 -20.43
C SER A 87 -13.32 4.47 -21.39
N ASN A 88 -13.23 3.20 -21.01
CA ASN A 88 -12.58 2.13 -21.79
C ASN A 88 -13.48 0.91 -21.98
N PHE A 89 -14.79 1.08 -21.79
CA PHE A 89 -15.74 -0.03 -21.77
C PHE A 89 -15.68 -0.90 -23.04
N GLU A 90 -15.48 -0.28 -24.21
CA GLU A 90 -15.35 -0.97 -25.49
C GLU A 90 -14.15 -1.93 -25.59
N ARG A 91 -13.18 -1.79 -24.69
CA ARG A 91 -11.99 -2.66 -24.62
C ARG A 91 -12.17 -3.87 -23.70
N PHE A 92 -13.27 -3.94 -22.95
CA PHE A 92 -13.61 -5.11 -22.14
C PHE A 92 -14.37 -6.09 -23.02
N GLY A 93 -13.63 -6.93 -23.74
CA GLY A 93 -14.19 -8.06 -24.48
C GLY A 93 -14.42 -9.27 -23.57
N ASP A 94 -14.95 -10.34 -24.15
CA ASP A 94 -15.24 -11.57 -23.42
C ASP A 94 -14.00 -12.13 -22.70
N THR A 95 -12.82 -12.05 -23.33
CA THR A 95 -11.54 -12.51 -22.74
C THR A 95 -11.15 -11.73 -21.49
N GLU A 96 -11.31 -10.40 -21.48
CA GLU A 96 -11.03 -9.57 -20.31
C GLU A 96 -12.01 -9.86 -19.17
N ILE A 97 -13.30 -10.05 -19.52
CA ILE A 97 -14.35 -10.38 -18.56
C ILE A 97 -14.07 -11.74 -17.92
N GLU A 98 -13.79 -12.77 -18.73
CA GLU A 98 -13.43 -14.12 -18.25
C GLU A 98 -12.24 -14.07 -17.27
N LYS A 99 -11.22 -13.27 -17.58
CA LYS A 99 -10.07 -13.10 -16.70
C LYS A 99 -10.45 -12.44 -15.37
N LEU A 100 -11.27 -11.39 -15.40
CA LEU A 100 -11.75 -10.73 -14.17
C LEU A 100 -12.61 -11.66 -13.32
N GLU A 101 -13.48 -12.46 -13.94
CA GLU A 101 -14.29 -13.45 -13.25
C GLU A 101 -13.44 -14.54 -12.60
N GLU A 102 -12.41 -15.02 -13.29
CA GLU A 102 -11.48 -16.03 -12.78
C GLU A 102 -10.68 -15.50 -11.58
N GLU A 103 -10.10 -14.31 -11.66
CA GLU A 103 -9.38 -13.72 -10.53
C GLU A 103 -10.32 -13.48 -9.33
N ASN A 104 -11.58 -13.12 -9.57
CA ASN A 104 -12.59 -12.98 -8.52
C ASN A 104 -12.96 -14.33 -7.88
N ARG A 105 -13.05 -15.40 -8.66
CA ARG A 105 -13.25 -16.76 -8.15
C ARG A 105 -12.09 -17.18 -7.25
N LEU A 106 -10.85 -16.97 -7.70
CA LEU A 106 -9.64 -17.31 -6.95
C LEU A 106 -9.52 -16.50 -5.65
N MET A 107 -9.90 -15.21 -5.67
CA MET A 107 -10.00 -14.40 -4.44
C MET A 107 -11.00 -14.98 -3.44
N LYS A 108 -12.19 -15.42 -3.88
CA LYS A 108 -13.20 -16.02 -3.00
C LYS A 108 -12.68 -17.32 -2.37
N GLU A 109 -12.04 -18.18 -3.16
CA GLU A 109 -11.45 -19.43 -2.65
C GLU A 109 -10.34 -19.20 -1.63
N ALA A 110 -9.55 -18.13 -1.81
CA ALA A 110 -8.53 -17.74 -0.85
C ALA A 110 -9.15 -17.25 0.47
N LEU A 111 -10.23 -16.45 0.40
CA LEU A 111 -10.96 -15.99 1.58
C LEU A 111 -11.61 -17.15 2.36
N GLU A 112 -12.15 -18.15 1.68
CA GLU A 112 -12.70 -19.37 2.32
C GLU A 112 -11.65 -20.15 3.12
N ARG A 113 -10.37 -19.94 2.83
CA ARG A 113 -9.22 -20.60 3.48
C ARG A 113 -8.46 -19.68 4.43
N ASP A 114 -8.96 -18.46 4.67
CA ASP A 114 -8.26 -17.40 5.41
C ASP A 114 -6.84 -17.11 4.87
N ASP A 115 -6.62 -17.34 3.57
CA ASP A 115 -5.34 -17.12 2.88
C ASP A 115 -5.28 -15.70 2.30
N PHE A 116 -4.95 -14.74 3.15
CA PHE A 116 -4.90 -13.33 2.79
C PHE A 116 -3.77 -12.99 1.81
N ASP A 117 -2.66 -13.74 1.82
CA ASP A 117 -1.55 -13.53 0.89
C ASP A 117 -1.96 -13.90 -0.54
N THR A 118 -2.61 -15.06 -0.70
CA THR A 118 -3.14 -15.49 -2.01
C THR A 118 -4.27 -14.58 -2.46
N PHE A 119 -5.18 -14.18 -1.57
CA PHE A 119 -6.21 -13.19 -1.87
C PHE A 119 -5.59 -11.89 -2.40
N TYR A 120 -4.56 -11.38 -1.74
CA TYR A 120 -3.89 -10.15 -2.13
C TYR A 120 -3.22 -10.26 -3.51
N ALA A 121 -2.59 -11.39 -3.82
CA ALA A 121 -1.99 -11.64 -5.12
C ALA A 121 -3.04 -11.61 -6.25
N HIS A 122 -4.18 -12.29 -6.06
CA HIS A 122 -5.28 -12.28 -7.03
C HIS A 122 -5.98 -10.93 -7.12
N ASN A 123 -6.08 -10.18 -6.02
CA ASN A 123 -6.60 -8.82 -6.04
C ASN A 123 -5.72 -7.89 -6.89
N ILE A 124 -4.38 -7.98 -6.76
CA ILE A 124 -3.47 -7.26 -7.65
C ILE A 124 -3.67 -7.69 -9.11
N ALA A 125 -3.81 -8.99 -9.37
CA ALA A 125 -4.01 -9.51 -10.73
C ALA A 125 -5.34 -9.05 -11.35
N PHE A 126 -6.44 -9.08 -10.59
CA PHE A 126 -7.76 -8.56 -10.98
C PHE A 126 -7.67 -7.09 -11.37
N HIS A 127 -7.12 -6.27 -10.48
CA HIS A 127 -6.98 -4.85 -10.79
C HIS A 127 -5.97 -4.61 -11.93
N ASN A 128 -4.92 -5.42 -12.09
CA ASN A 128 -4.02 -5.30 -13.23
C ASN A 128 -4.69 -5.72 -14.54
N ALA A 129 -5.61 -6.69 -14.54
CA ALA A 129 -6.39 -7.03 -15.73
C ALA A 129 -7.30 -5.86 -16.13
N GLY A 130 -7.95 -5.21 -15.15
CA GLY A 130 -8.74 -3.99 -15.39
C GLY A 130 -7.89 -2.76 -15.75
N ARG A 131 -6.73 -2.59 -15.11
CA ARG A 131 -5.81 -1.44 -15.29
C ARG A 131 -4.87 -1.58 -16.49
N ALA A 132 -4.53 -2.80 -16.94
CA ALA A 132 -3.73 -3.02 -18.15
C ALA A 132 -4.42 -2.48 -19.40
N LEU A 133 -5.74 -2.27 -19.34
CA LEU A 133 -6.52 -1.61 -20.38
C LEU A 133 -6.48 -0.07 -20.26
N VAL A 134 -6.06 0.49 -19.11
CA VAL A 134 -6.30 1.89 -18.70
C VAL A 134 -5.11 2.62 -18.05
N PHE A 135 -3.88 2.42 -18.56
CA PHE A 135 -2.71 3.30 -18.38
C PHE A 135 -1.86 3.23 -17.09
N GLN A 136 -0.55 3.08 -17.33
CA GLN A 136 0.60 3.72 -16.69
C GLN A 136 0.28 5.04 -15.94
N SER A 137 -0.22 4.99 -14.68
CA SER A 137 -0.10 6.01 -13.60
C SER A 137 -1.06 5.70 -12.45
N ALA A 138 -0.57 5.09 -11.36
CA ALA A 138 -1.06 5.16 -9.96
C ALA A 138 -0.85 3.82 -9.23
N GLY A 139 0.39 3.53 -8.84
CA GLY A 139 0.77 2.27 -8.19
C GLY A 139 0.65 2.25 -6.66
N THR A 140 0.31 3.36 -5.99
CA THR A 140 0.74 3.53 -4.59
C THR A 140 -0.38 3.40 -3.54
N VAL A 141 -1.64 3.69 -3.88
CA VAL A 141 -2.70 3.80 -2.84
C VAL A 141 -3.29 2.44 -2.44
N HIS A 142 -3.49 1.53 -3.40
CA HIS A 142 -4.03 0.19 -3.13
C HIS A 142 -3.10 -0.66 -2.26
N GLN A 143 -1.79 -0.51 -2.44
CA GLN A 143 -0.80 -1.28 -1.67
C GLN A 143 -0.65 -0.77 -0.22
N ALA A 144 -0.88 0.52 0.02
CA ALA A 144 -0.77 1.11 1.36
C ALA A 144 -1.94 0.74 2.29
N ILE A 145 -3.14 0.55 1.73
CA ILE A 145 -4.35 0.26 2.52
C ILE A 145 -4.42 -1.22 2.92
N LEU A 146 -4.06 -2.12 2.02
CA LEU A 146 -4.17 -3.56 2.25
C LEU A 146 -3.04 -4.15 3.11
N ARG A 147 -1.89 -3.45 3.23
CA ARG A 147 -0.77 -3.87 4.10
C ARG A 147 -0.78 -3.22 5.49
N GLY A 148 -1.71 -2.30 5.74
CA GLY A 148 -1.84 -1.54 6.99
C GLY A 148 -3.01 -1.98 7.88
N GLY A 149 -3.67 -3.09 7.55
CA GLY A 149 -4.75 -3.71 8.31
C GLY A 149 -4.27 -4.93 9.09
#